data_AF-A0A485PAZ5-F1
#
_entry.id   AF-A0A485PAZ5-F1
#
_cell.length_a   1.000
_cell.length_b   1.000
_cell.length_c   1.000
_cell.angle_alpha   90.00
_cell.angle_beta   90.00
_cell.angle_gamma   90.00
#
_symmetry.space_group_name_H-M   'P 1'
#
loop_
_entity.id
_entity.type
_entity.pdbx_description
1 polymer ?
#
loop_
_entity_poly.entity_id
_entity_poly.type
_entity_poly.pdbx_seq_one_letter_code
_entity_poly.pdbx_strand_id
1 'polypeptide(L)'
;DFKRLRGVVSQCEHCRQEKLLHEKLRFSGVEKSFCSEGCVLLYKQDFTKKLGLCCITCTYCSQTCQRGVTEQLDGSTWDFCSEDCKSKYLLWYCKAARCHACKRQGKLLETIHWRGQIRHFCNQQCLLRFYSQQNQPNLDTQSGPESLLNSECWAGGTLC
;
A
#
# COMPACT_ATOMS: atom_id res chain seq x y z
N ASP A 1 -23.05 -39.69 -17.68
CA ASP A 1 -21.79 -39.52 -18.41
C ASP A 1 -21.99 -38.61 -19.62
N PHE A 2 -20.97 -37.80 -19.93
CA PHE A 2 -20.74 -36.99 -21.14
C PHE A 2 -21.75 -35.91 -21.60
N LYS A 3 -21.88 -34.80 -20.84
CA LYS A 3 -22.14 -33.49 -21.48
C LYS A 3 -20.85 -33.04 -22.17
N ARG A 4 -20.70 -33.37 -23.46
CA ARG A 4 -19.71 -32.76 -24.35
C ARG A 4 -19.99 -31.25 -24.42
N LEU A 5 -19.36 -30.46 -23.54
CA LEU A 5 -19.19 -29.04 -23.78
C LEU A 5 -18.34 -28.93 -25.06
N ARG A 6 -18.96 -28.52 -26.16
CA ARG A 6 -18.23 -27.98 -27.31
C ARG A 6 -17.52 -26.72 -26.81
N GLY A 7 -16.31 -26.87 -26.29
CA GLY A 7 -15.54 -25.72 -25.86
C GLY A 7 -15.21 -24.87 -27.08
N VAL A 8 -15.36 -23.57 -26.92
CA VAL A 8 -15.07 -22.60 -27.97
C VAL A 8 -13.57 -22.66 -28.24
N VAL A 9 -13.17 -22.92 -29.49
CA VAL A 9 -11.76 -22.81 -29.89
C VAL A 9 -11.51 -21.35 -30.28
N SER A 10 -10.45 -20.77 -29.74
CA SER A 10 -10.05 -19.40 -30.04
C SER A 10 -8.52 -19.29 -30.01
N GLN A 11 -7.98 -18.32 -30.74
CA GLN A 11 -6.55 -18.03 -30.68
C GLN A 11 -6.20 -17.42 -29.32
N CYS A 12 -5.24 -18.02 -28.61
CA CYS A 12 -4.75 -17.47 -27.36
C CYS A 12 -3.91 -16.21 -27.60
N GLU A 13 -4.19 -15.14 -26.85
CA GLU A 13 -3.48 -13.86 -26.97
C GLU A 13 -2.01 -13.91 -26.52
N HIS A 14 -1.65 -14.86 -25.66
CA HIS A 14 -0.27 -15.05 -25.21
C HIS A 14 0.54 -15.95 -26.15
N CYS A 15 0.16 -17.23 -26.27
CA CYS A 15 0.95 -18.22 -27.02
C CYS A 15 0.62 -18.28 -28.52
N ARG A 16 -0.36 -17.51 -29.00
CA ARG A 16 -0.80 -17.41 -30.41
C ARG A 16 -1.32 -18.71 -31.04
N GLN A 17 -1.54 -19.75 -30.25
CA GLN A 17 -2.08 -21.03 -30.70
C GLN A 17 -3.61 -21.06 -30.62
N GLU A 18 -4.26 -21.71 -31.60
CA GLU A 18 -5.68 -22.03 -31.54
C GLU A 18 -5.92 -23.20 -30.59
N LYS A 19 -6.61 -22.92 -29.49
CA LYS A 19 -6.85 -23.90 -28.42
C LYS A 19 -8.24 -23.71 -27.84
N LEU A 20 -8.67 -24.70 -27.05
CA LEU A 20 -9.86 -24.56 -26.24
C LEU A 20 -9.72 -23.32 -25.35
N LEU A 21 -10.73 -22.46 -25.41
CA LEU A 21 -10.83 -21.29 -24.58
C LEU A 21 -10.97 -21.73 -23.11
N HIS A 22 -10.09 -21.23 -22.27
CA HIS A 22 -10.19 -21.36 -20.83
C HIS A 22 -11.01 -20.21 -20.26
N GLU A 23 -10.63 -18.96 -20.57
CA GLU A 23 -11.29 -17.76 -20.05
C GLU A 23 -11.14 -16.57 -21.01
N LYS A 24 -12.09 -15.64 -20.96
CA LYS A 24 -12.02 -14.31 -21.58
C LYS A 24 -11.84 -13.24 -20.51
N LEU A 25 -10.85 -12.38 -20.68
CA LEU A 25 -10.60 -11.24 -19.80
C LEU A 25 -10.65 -9.94 -20.59
N ARG A 26 -11.13 -8.87 -19.96
CA ARG A 26 -11.15 -7.53 -20.58
C ARG A 26 -9.97 -6.73 -20.05
N PHE A 27 -9.03 -6.36 -20.93
CA PHE A 27 -7.88 -5.51 -20.62
C PHE A 27 -8.00 -4.20 -21.41
N SER A 28 -7.95 -3.06 -20.71
CA SER A 28 -8.08 -1.73 -21.33
C SER A 28 -9.30 -1.59 -22.27
N GLY A 29 -10.42 -2.21 -21.89
CA GLY A 29 -11.67 -2.22 -22.68
C GLY A 29 -11.74 -3.25 -23.80
N VAL A 30 -10.64 -3.91 -24.15
CA VAL A 30 -10.58 -4.92 -25.21
C VAL A 30 -10.70 -6.33 -24.63
N GLU A 31 -11.57 -7.15 -25.20
CA GLU A 31 -11.72 -8.56 -24.82
C GLU A 31 -10.54 -9.40 -25.34
N LYS A 32 -10.00 -10.26 -24.49
CA LYS A 32 -8.81 -11.08 -24.74
C LYS A 32 -9.07 -12.52 -24.32
N SER A 33 -8.77 -13.45 -25.23
CA SER A 33 -8.99 -14.89 -25.06
C SER A 33 -7.71 -15.62 -24.63
N PHE A 34 -7.82 -16.53 -23.66
CA PHE A 34 -6.68 -17.30 -23.15
C PHE A 34 -6.99 -18.79 -23.08
N CYS A 35 -5.98 -19.62 -23.35
CA CYS A 35 -6.11 -21.09 -23.31
C CYS A 35 -5.79 -21.71 -21.95
N SER A 36 -5.30 -20.93 -20.98
CA SER A 36 -5.01 -21.38 -19.61
C SER A 36 -4.76 -20.21 -18.68
N GLU A 37 -4.89 -20.45 -17.37
CA GLU A 37 -4.47 -19.51 -16.31
C GLU A 37 -3.00 -19.10 -16.45
N GLY A 38 -2.12 -20.03 -16.82
CA GLY A 38 -0.70 -19.72 -17.08
C GLY A 38 -0.50 -18.68 -18.19
N CYS A 39 -1.27 -18.78 -19.30
CA CYS A 39 -1.20 -17.79 -20.37
C CYS A 39 -1.76 -16.42 -19.94
N VAL A 40 -2.77 -16.39 -19.06
CA VAL A 40 -3.28 -15.15 -18.46
C VAL A 40 -2.18 -14.47 -17.64
N LEU A 41 -1.49 -15.22 -16.78
CA LEU A 41 -0.44 -14.70 -15.90
C LEU A 41 0.74 -14.14 -16.69
N LEU A 42 1.23 -14.90 -17.68
CA LEU A 42 2.33 -14.47 -18.54
C LEU A 42 1.95 -13.23 -19.37
N TYR A 43 0.73 -13.20 -19.93
CA TYR A 43 0.24 -12.02 -20.62
C TYR A 43 0.19 -10.79 -19.73
N LYS A 44 -0.35 -10.92 -18.50
CA LYS A 44 -0.35 -9.82 -17.52
C LYS A 44 1.06 -9.32 -17.28
N GLN A 45 2.01 -10.21 -16.99
CA GLN A 45 3.41 -9.86 -16.73
C GLN A 45 4.07 -9.12 -17.91
N ASP A 46 3.90 -9.64 -19.13
CA ASP A 46 4.43 -9.02 -20.34
C ASP A 46 3.78 -7.67 -20.64
N PHE A 47 2.49 -7.54 -20.34
CA PHE A 47 1.74 -6.29 -20.48
C PHE A 47 2.27 -5.23 -19.50
N THR A 48 2.49 -5.57 -18.22
CA THR A 48 3.11 -4.65 -17.25
C THR A 48 4.52 -4.23 -17.69
N LYS A 49 5.34 -5.17 -18.19
CA LYS A 49 6.67 -4.87 -18.76
C LYS A 49 6.60 -3.93 -19.95
N LYS A 50 5.69 -4.17 -20.91
CA LYS A 50 5.50 -3.31 -22.10
C LYS A 50 5.08 -1.90 -21.76
N LEU A 51 4.30 -1.73 -20.68
CA LEU A 51 3.90 -0.41 -20.18
C LEU A 51 5.02 0.30 -19.38
N GLY A 52 6.20 -0.31 -19.24
CA GLY A 52 7.26 0.23 -18.39
C GLY A 52 6.93 0.18 -16.89
N LEU A 53 5.87 -0.52 -16.51
CA LEU A 53 5.44 -0.70 -15.13
C LEU A 53 6.27 -1.82 -14.49
N CYS A 54 7.57 -1.57 -14.29
CA CYS A 54 8.45 -2.45 -13.51
C CYS A 54 8.10 -2.30 -12.02
N CYS A 55 7.12 -3.10 -11.58
CA CYS A 55 6.75 -3.18 -10.18
C CYS A 55 7.80 -3.99 -9.42
N ILE A 56 8.33 -3.39 -8.37
CA ILE A 56 9.15 -4.06 -7.35
C ILE A 56 8.34 -4.17 -6.06
N THR A 57 8.79 -5.01 -5.14
CA THR A 57 8.39 -4.90 -3.75
C THR A 57 9.46 -4.09 -3.02
N CYS A 58 9.12 -2.91 -2.53
CA CYS A 58 10.07 -2.05 -1.82
C CYS A 58 10.63 -2.76 -0.60
N THR A 59 11.96 -2.84 -0.48
CA THR A 59 12.64 -3.49 0.64
C THR A 59 12.25 -2.91 2.00
N TYR A 60 12.04 -1.59 2.08
CA TYR A 60 11.70 -0.94 3.35
C TYR A 60 10.23 -1.06 3.73
N CYS A 61 9.33 -0.62 2.84
CA CYS A 61 7.91 -0.52 3.15
C CYS A 61 7.10 -1.75 2.72
N SER A 62 7.71 -2.73 2.06
CA SER A 62 7.07 -3.97 1.57
C SER A 62 5.87 -3.76 0.65
N GLN A 63 5.64 -2.53 0.16
CA GLN A 63 4.58 -2.25 -0.80
C GLN A 63 5.06 -2.57 -2.21
N THR A 64 4.14 -3.06 -3.04
CA THR A 64 4.37 -3.16 -4.48
C THR A 64 4.27 -1.77 -5.10
N CYS A 65 5.31 -1.35 -5.78
CA CYS A 65 5.45 0.01 -6.31
C CYS A 65 6.35 0.02 -7.55
N GLN A 66 6.39 1.13 -8.27
CA GLN A 66 7.44 1.32 -9.27
C GLN A 66 8.81 1.45 -8.57
N ARG A 67 9.86 0.95 -9.24
CA ARG A 67 11.24 1.11 -8.77
C ARG A 67 11.64 2.58 -8.82
N GLY A 68 12.00 3.15 -7.67
CA GLY A 68 12.53 4.51 -7.57
C GLY A 68 14.05 4.51 -7.51
N VAL A 69 14.64 3.72 -6.60
CA VAL A 69 16.10 3.62 -6.44
C VAL A 69 16.49 2.17 -6.14
N THR A 70 17.69 1.79 -6.56
CA THR A 70 18.33 0.51 -6.27
C THR A 70 19.65 0.76 -5.55
N GLU A 71 19.93 0.02 -4.49
CA GLU A 71 21.16 0.11 -3.69
C GLU A 71 21.86 -1.25 -3.63
N GLN A 72 23.19 -1.27 -3.65
CA GLN A 72 23.96 -2.48 -3.40
C GLN A 72 24.56 -2.42 -2.00
N LEU A 73 24.23 -3.39 -1.15
CA LEU A 73 24.69 -3.46 0.23
C LEU A 73 25.07 -4.91 0.56
N ASP A 74 26.29 -5.10 1.07
CA ASP A 74 26.87 -6.41 1.41
C ASP A 74 26.73 -7.46 0.29
N GLY A 75 26.99 -7.03 -0.96
CA GLY A 75 26.89 -7.89 -2.15
C GLY A 75 25.47 -8.22 -2.59
N SER A 76 24.44 -7.74 -1.88
CA SER A 76 23.03 -7.91 -2.23
C SER A 76 22.46 -6.64 -2.87
N THR A 77 21.52 -6.79 -3.80
CA THR A 77 20.82 -5.67 -4.44
C THR A 77 19.47 -5.46 -3.76
N TRP A 78 19.18 -4.22 -3.36
CA TRP A 78 17.99 -3.82 -2.64
C TRP A 78 17.24 -2.75 -3.43
N ASP A 79 15.93 -2.96 -3.62
CA ASP A 79 15.08 -2.11 -4.44
C ASP A 79 14.11 -1.30 -3.56
N PHE A 80 14.01 0.01 -3.80
CA PHE A 80 13.17 0.90 -3.02
C PHE A 80 12.24 1.73 -3.90
N CYS A 81 11.08 2.11 -3.34
CA CYS A 81 10.12 2.99 -4.01
C CYS A 81 10.60 4.44 -4.12
N SER A 82 11.53 4.87 -3.26
CA SER A 82 12.03 6.24 -3.19
C SER A 82 13.33 6.33 -2.39
N GLU A 83 14.06 7.45 -2.54
CA GLU A 83 15.23 7.79 -1.72
C GLU A 83 14.90 7.88 -0.23
N ASP A 84 13.69 8.28 0.14
CA ASP A 84 13.24 8.33 1.54
C ASP A 84 13.15 6.92 2.15
N CYS A 85 12.61 5.95 1.42
CA CYS A 85 12.57 4.56 1.87
C CYS A 85 13.97 3.95 1.97
N LYS A 86 14.84 4.23 0.99
CA LYS A 86 16.26 3.83 1.06
C LYS A 86 16.94 4.42 2.30
N SER A 87 16.83 5.72 2.51
CA SER A 87 17.46 6.41 3.65
C SER A 87 16.97 5.85 4.99
N LYS A 88 15.67 5.62 5.15
CA LYS A 88 15.10 5.03 6.36
C LYS A 88 15.55 3.59 6.57
N TYR A 89 15.62 2.80 5.50
CA TYR A 89 16.15 1.44 5.57
C TYR A 89 17.61 1.43 6.03
N LEU A 90 18.47 2.27 5.44
CA LEU A 90 19.88 2.35 5.84
C LEU A 90 20.05 2.76 7.30
N LEU A 91 19.25 3.71 7.79
CA LEU A 91 19.24 4.07 9.22
C LEU A 91 18.87 2.87 10.11
N TRP A 92 17.86 2.10 9.71
CA TRP A 92 17.45 0.90 10.43
C TRP A 92 18.51 -0.20 10.36
N TYR A 93 19.04 -0.48 9.17
CA TYR A 93 20.06 -1.48 8.88
C TYR A 93 21.35 -1.23 9.69
N CYS A 94 21.84 0.02 9.68
CA CYS A 94 23.03 0.44 10.42
C CYS A 94 22.77 0.62 11.93
N LYS A 95 21.59 0.23 12.46
CA LYS A 95 21.20 0.37 13.87
C LYS A 95 21.28 1.82 14.40
N ALA A 96 21.14 2.79 13.50
CA ALA A 96 21.09 4.22 13.79
C ALA A 96 19.64 4.72 14.02
N ALA A 97 18.64 3.95 13.60
CA ALA A 97 17.24 4.26 13.83
C ALA A 97 16.90 4.27 15.33
N ARG A 98 15.99 5.17 15.71
CA ARG A 98 15.49 5.33 17.07
C ARG A 98 14.10 4.72 17.21
N CYS A 99 13.81 4.20 18.40
CA CYS A 99 12.48 3.71 18.73
C CYS A 99 11.45 4.83 18.60
N HIS A 100 10.34 4.57 17.90
CA HIS A 100 9.33 5.59 17.66
C HIS A 100 8.57 6.02 18.92
N ALA A 101 8.53 5.15 19.96
CA ALA A 101 7.88 5.46 21.23
C ALA A 101 8.83 6.08 22.26
N CYS A 102 9.99 5.46 22.54
CA CYS A 102 10.89 5.91 23.61
C CYS A 102 12.07 6.78 23.12
N LYS A 103 12.20 6.97 21.81
CA LYS A 103 13.25 7.78 21.13
C LYS A 103 14.70 7.33 21.37
N ARG A 104 14.93 6.25 22.12
CA ARG A 104 16.27 5.67 22.34
C ARG A 104 16.73 4.93 21.09
N GLN A 105 18.02 5.04 20.81
CA GLN A 105 18.71 4.22 19.82
C GLN A 105 19.05 2.86 20.45
N GLY A 106 18.93 1.79 19.68
CA GLY A 106 19.20 0.43 20.15
C GLY A 106 18.60 -0.61 19.22
N LYS A 107 18.53 -1.86 19.68
CA LYS A 107 17.91 -2.95 18.91
C LYS A 107 16.40 -2.69 18.77
N LEU A 108 15.92 -2.64 17.54
CA LEU A 108 14.50 -2.48 17.20
C LEU A 108 13.95 -3.86 16.85
N LEU A 109 13.10 -4.40 17.72
CA LEU A 109 12.56 -5.75 17.61
C LEU A 109 11.21 -5.78 16.88
N GLU A 110 10.41 -4.72 17.05
CA GLU A 110 9.08 -4.65 16.47
C GLU A 110 9.06 -3.67 15.30
N THR A 111 8.41 -4.06 14.21
CA THR A 111 8.17 -3.19 13.06
C THR A 111 6.72 -3.33 12.60
N ILE A 112 6.03 -2.21 12.38
CA ILE A 112 4.64 -2.20 11.90
C ILE A 112 4.48 -1.19 10.76
N HIS A 113 3.43 -1.39 9.97
CA HIS A 113 2.87 -0.38 9.09
C HIS A 113 1.79 0.40 9.83
N TRP A 114 1.97 1.70 9.99
CA TRP A 114 1.01 2.60 10.63
C TRP A 114 0.76 3.83 9.77
N ARG A 115 -0.50 3.99 9.33
CA ARG A 115 -0.94 5.12 8.48
C ARG A 115 -0.03 5.36 7.27
N GLY A 116 0.31 4.29 6.56
CA GLY A 116 1.17 4.33 5.38
C GLY A 116 2.67 4.49 5.65
N GLN A 117 3.11 4.55 6.91
CA GLN A 117 4.51 4.65 7.28
C GLN A 117 4.99 3.43 8.07
N ILE A 118 6.25 3.09 7.90
CA ILE A 118 6.91 2.09 8.76
C ILE A 118 7.27 2.73 10.10
N ARG A 119 6.99 2.01 11.18
CA ARG A 119 7.36 2.39 12.56
C ARG A 119 8.15 1.26 13.18
N HIS A 120 9.22 1.61 13.88
CA HIS A 120 10.09 0.66 14.58
C HIS A 120 10.10 0.89 16.08
N PHE A 121 10.13 -0.19 16.87
CA PHE A 121 10.14 -0.15 18.32
C PHE A 121 11.13 -1.15 18.92
N CYS A 122 11.67 -0.83 20.10
CA CYS A 122 12.64 -1.70 20.76
C CYS A 122 12.02 -2.95 21.41
N ASN A 123 10.73 -2.93 21.72
CA ASN A 123 9.99 -4.05 22.31
C ASN A 123 8.47 -3.83 22.22
N GLN A 124 7.71 -4.86 22.58
CA GLN A 124 6.25 -4.84 22.62
C GLN A 124 5.69 -3.75 23.54
N GLN A 125 6.35 -3.44 24.67
CA GLN A 125 5.90 -2.37 25.57
C GLN A 125 5.92 -0.99 24.89
N CYS A 126 6.96 -0.70 24.10
CA CYS A 126 7.05 0.53 23.32
C CYS A 126 6.01 0.57 22.19
N LEU A 127 5.75 -0.57 21.55
CA LEU A 127 4.68 -0.69 20.56
C LEU A 127 3.30 -0.39 21.16
N LEU A 128 2.97 -0.99 22.31
CA LEU A 128 1.70 -0.76 23.01
C LEU A 128 1.56 0.69 23.48
N ARG A 129 2.62 1.28 24.05
CA ARG A 129 2.65 2.70 24.40
C ARG A 129 2.37 3.60 23.21
N PHE A 130 2.93 3.25 22.04
CA PHE A 130 2.67 4.02 20.82
C PHE A 130 1.18 3.98 20.47
N TYR A 131 0.54 2.80 20.44
CA TYR A 131 -0.90 2.70 20.16
C TYR A 131 -1.76 3.46 21.17
N SER A 132 -1.46 3.38 22.47
CA SER A 132 -2.26 4.08 23.48
C SER A 132 -2.23 5.60 23.32
N GLN A 133 -1.08 6.17 22.95
CA GLN A 133 -0.93 7.60 22.66
C GLN A 133 -1.70 8.04 21.41
N GLN A 134 -1.80 7.17 20.40
CA GLN A 134 -2.55 7.50 19.16
C GLN A 134 -4.07 7.44 19.34
N ASN A 135 -4.55 6.75 20.38
CA ASN A 135 -5.98 6.62 20.70
C ASN A 135 -6.49 7.72 21.63
N GLN A 136 -5.63 8.58 22.17
CA GLN A 136 -6.06 9.73 22.94
C GLN A 136 -6.52 10.85 21.98
N PRO A 137 -7.73 11.41 22.14
CA PRO A 137 -8.08 12.64 21.44
C PRO A 137 -7.08 13.72 21.84
N ASN A 138 -6.58 14.46 20.86
CA ASN A 138 -5.61 15.53 21.06
C ASN A 138 -6.28 16.63 21.90
N LEU A 139 -6.04 16.66 23.22
CA LEU A 139 -6.62 17.67 24.13
C LEU A 139 -5.98 19.07 23.97
N ASP A 140 -5.01 19.22 23.06
CA ASP A 140 -4.34 20.50 22.76
C ASP A 140 -5.02 21.30 21.64
N THR A 141 -6.32 21.11 21.39
CA THR A 141 -7.07 22.09 20.59
C THR A 141 -7.60 23.15 21.54
N GLN A 142 -7.00 24.34 21.43
CA GLN A 142 -7.30 25.60 22.12
C GLN A 142 -8.76 25.71 22.59
N SER A 143 -8.93 26.12 23.86
CA SER A 143 -10.18 26.68 24.36
C SER A 143 -10.76 27.65 23.34
N GLY A 144 -11.94 27.32 22.82
CA GLY A 144 -12.65 28.16 21.86
C GLY A 144 -12.89 29.55 22.46
N PRO A 145 -12.87 30.61 21.66
CA PRO A 145 -13.05 31.95 22.17
C PRO A 145 -14.45 32.07 22.80
N GLU A 146 -14.48 32.45 24.08
CA GLU A 146 -15.69 33.00 24.70
C GLU A 146 -16.10 34.24 23.89
N SER A 147 -17.24 34.19 23.20
CA SER A 147 -17.89 35.39 22.65
C SER A 147 -19.13 35.71 23.47
N LEU A 148 -19.00 36.73 24.30
CA LEU A 148 -20.07 37.45 24.97
C LEU A 148 -20.91 38.27 23.97
N LEU A 149 -22.18 38.48 24.35
CA LEU A 149 -23.20 39.36 23.78
C LEU A 149 -23.79 39.00 22.40
N ASN A 150 -25.12 38.78 22.34
CA ASN A 150 -26.03 39.92 22.29
C ASN A 150 -27.46 39.57 22.74
N SER A 151 -28.02 40.44 23.56
CA SER A 151 -29.41 40.45 24.01
C SER A 151 -30.21 41.29 23.02
N GLU A 152 -31.16 40.73 22.28
CA GLU A 152 -32.25 41.52 21.68
C GLU A 152 -33.59 40.77 21.75
N CYS A 153 -34.53 41.44 22.45
CA CYS A 153 -35.95 41.16 22.53
C CYS A 153 -36.61 41.10 21.15
N TRP A 154 -37.45 40.09 20.91
CA TRP A 154 -38.61 40.25 20.02
C TRP A 154 -39.87 39.82 20.75
N ALA A 155 -40.60 40.82 21.22
CA ALA A 155 -41.99 40.71 21.60
C ALA A 155 -42.87 40.76 20.34
N GLY A 156 -43.84 39.86 20.25
CA GLY A 156 -45.09 40.09 19.52
C GLY A 156 -45.32 39.31 18.22
N GLY A 157 -46.23 38.33 18.29
CA GLY A 157 -47.40 38.34 17.40
C GLY A 157 -47.56 37.27 16.33
N THR A 158 -48.47 36.33 16.64
CA THR A 158 -49.57 35.83 15.76
C THR A 158 -49.36 34.53 14.97
N LEU A 159 -50.20 33.55 15.35
CA LEU A 159 -50.59 32.34 14.63
C LEU A 159 -51.01 32.62 13.18
N CYS A 160 -50.53 31.80 12.25
CA CYS A 160 -51.28 31.09 11.20
C CYS A 160 -50.39 29.99 10.63
#